data_AF-A0A1L9NR43-F1
#
_entry.id   AF-A0A1L9NR43-F1
#
_cell.length_a   1.000
_cell.length_b   1.000
_cell.length_c   1.000
_cell.angle_alpha   90.00
_cell.angle_beta   90.00
_cell.angle_gamma   90.00
#
_symmetry.space_group_name_H-M   'P 1'
#
loop_
_entity.id
_entity.type
_entity.pdbx_description
1 polymer ?
#
loop_
_entity_poly.entity_id
_entity_poly.type
_entity_poly.pdbx_seq_one_letter_code
_entity_poly.pdbx_strand_id
1 'polypeptide(L)'
;MDLIALGALIRAKRGQAKITQETLALDVFGDSTRKGDISRIENGKTNPQEATLQKLCAALSISEEEMLPIRTARRADEQLANIP
;
A
#
# COMPACT_ATOMS: atom_id res chain seq x y z
N MET A 1 2.93 5.67 -9.17
CA MET A 1 2.77 4.57 -8.20
C MET A 1 1.79 3.56 -8.76
N ASP A 2 2.16 2.29 -8.76
CA ASP A 2 1.29 1.18 -9.12
C ASP A 2 0.43 0.77 -7.91
N LEU A 3 -0.90 0.95 -8.01
CA LEU A 3 -1.82 0.68 -6.91
C LEU A 3 -2.09 -0.81 -6.70
N ILE A 4 -1.96 -1.62 -7.75
CA ILE A 4 -2.16 -3.07 -7.68
C ILE A 4 -0.96 -3.67 -6.94
N ALA A 5 0.25 -3.30 -7.33
CA ALA A 5 1.47 -3.74 -6.66
C ALA A 5 1.51 -3.27 -5.19
N LEU A 6 1.10 -2.02 -4.92
CA LEU A 6 0.98 -1.50 -3.55
C LEU A 6 0.00 -2.34 -2.70
N GLY A 7 -1.21 -2.56 -3.20
CA GLY A 7 -2.23 -3.32 -2.48
C GLY A 7 -1.80 -4.75 -2.18
N ALA A 8 -1.16 -5.41 -3.16
CA ALA A 8 -0.61 -6.75 -3.00
C ALA A 8 0.48 -6.83 -1.94
N LEU A 9 1.42 -5.87 -1.92
CA LEU A 9 2.48 -5.81 -0.90
C LEU A 9 1.90 -5.64 0.51
N ILE A 10 0.98 -4.68 0.69
CA ILE A 10 0.31 -4.43 1.99
C ILE A 10 -0.40 -5.70 2.48
N ARG A 11 -1.16 -6.36 1.59
CA ARG A 11 -1.87 -7.59 1.92
C ARG A 11 -0.91 -8.72 2.33
N ALA A 12 0.20 -8.88 1.61
CA ALA A 12 1.19 -9.90 1.90
C ALA A 12 1.85 -9.67 3.26
N LYS A 13 2.31 -8.45 3.52
CA LYS A 13 2.97 -8.08 4.79
C LYS A 13 2.02 -8.20 5.98
N ARG A 14 0.75 -7.79 5.81
CA ARG A 14 -0.29 -8.03 6.83
C ARG A 14 -0.48 -9.53 7.11
N GLY A 15 -0.50 -10.36 6.07
CA GLY A 15 -0.57 -11.81 6.20
C GLY A 15 0.62 -12.42 6.96
N GLN A 16 1.84 -11.94 6.68
CA GLN A 16 3.06 -12.34 7.38
C GLN A 16 3.04 -11.94 8.86
N ALA A 17 2.53 -10.74 9.16
CA ALA A 17 2.31 -10.24 10.53
C ALA A 17 1.15 -10.95 11.25
N LYS A 18 0.32 -11.73 10.52
CA LYS A 18 -0.85 -12.46 11.03
C LYS A 18 -1.88 -11.57 11.72
N ILE A 19 -2.03 -10.32 11.27
CA ILE A 19 -3.04 -9.38 11.80
C ILE A 19 -4.24 -9.24 10.85
N THR A 20 -5.38 -8.87 11.40
CA THR A 20 -6.60 -8.63 10.61
C THR A 20 -6.58 -7.24 9.98
N GLN A 21 -7.49 -6.99 9.03
CA GLN A 21 -7.69 -5.64 8.49
C GLN A 21 -8.25 -4.68 9.56
N GLU A 22 -8.98 -5.18 10.56
CA GLU A 22 -9.46 -4.38 11.71
C GLU A 22 -8.30 -3.92 12.59
N THR A 23 -7.37 -4.82 12.91
CA THR A 23 -6.17 -4.47 13.67
C THR A 23 -5.32 -3.45 12.92
N LEU A 24 -5.06 -3.68 11.63
CA LEU A 24 -4.30 -2.72 10.83
C LEU A 24 -5.01 -1.36 10.71
N ALA A 25 -6.35 -1.34 10.62
CA ALA A 25 -7.11 -0.09 10.61
C ALA A 25 -6.99 0.67 11.94
N LEU A 26 -7.01 -0.05 13.06
CA LEU A 26 -6.77 0.55 14.38
C LEU A 26 -5.36 1.19 14.44
N ASP A 27 -4.32 0.50 13.97
CA ASP A 27 -2.94 1.00 14.00
C ASP A 27 -2.72 2.22 13.09
N VAL A 28 -3.35 2.22 11.91
CA VAL A 28 -3.14 3.26 10.88
C VAL A 28 -4.05 4.47 11.11
N PHE A 29 -5.30 4.25 11.52
CA PHE A 29 -6.32 5.28 11.60
C PHE A 29 -6.76 5.62 13.03
N GLY A 30 -6.39 4.82 14.03
CA GLY A 30 -6.94 4.91 15.38
C GLY A 30 -8.39 4.42 15.47
N ASP A 31 -8.88 3.72 14.43
CA ASP A 31 -10.28 3.32 14.30
C ASP A 31 -10.41 1.98 13.56
N SER A 32 -10.76 0.92 14.30
CA SER A 32 -10.90 -0.43 13.75
C SER A 32 -12.09 -0.57 12.79
N THR A 33 -13.09 0.31 12.85
CA THR A 33 -14.25 0.28 11.96
C THR A 33 -13.86 0.62 10.51
N ARG A 34 -12.70 1.25 10.32
CA ARG A 34 -12.13 1.60 9.01
C ARG A 34 -11.46 0.45 8.28
N LYS A 35 -11.66 -0.81 8.68
CA LYS A 35 -11.19 -2.00 7.95
C LYS A 35 -11.56 -2.01 6.46
N GLY A 36 -12.68 -1.38 6.09
CA GLY A 36 -13.10 -1.23 4.70
C GLY A 36 -12.12 -0.41 3.86
N ASP A 37 -11.45 0.58 4.47
CA ASP A 37 -10.41 1.39 3.80
C ASP A 37 -9.16 0.55 3.54
N ILE A 38 -8.73 -0.25 4.52
CA ILE A 38 -7.64 -1.22 4.34
C ILE A 38 -7.97 -2.18 3.20
N SER A 39 -9.19 -2.72 3.16
CA SER A 39 -9.63 -3.61 2.08
C SER A 39 -9.58 -2.91 0.71
N ARG A 40 -10.04 -1.66 0.58
CA ARG A 40 -9.96 -0.91 -0.67
C ARG A 40 -8.51 -0.69 -1.12
N ILE A 41 -7.61 -0.37 -0.19
CA ILE A 41 -6.18 -0.18 -0.46
C ILE A 41 -5.54 -1.51 -0.91
N GLU A 42 -5.77 -2.61 -0.19
CA GLU A 42 -5.24 -3.94 -0.53
C GLU A 42 -5.68 -4.43 -1.91
N ASN A 43 -6.86 -4.01 -2.36
CA ASN A 43 -7.39 -4.35 -3.68
C ASN A 43 -7.07 -3.28 -4.75
N GLY A 44 -6.21 -2.30 -4.45
CA GLY A 44 -5.83 -1.23 -5.38
C GLY A 44 -6.97 -0.29 -5.81
N LYS A 45 -8.10 -0.29 -5.07
CA LYS A 45 -9.30 0.49 -5.39
C LYS A 45 -9.23 1.96 -4.95
N THR A 46 -8.22 2.31 -4.17
CA THR A 46 -8.05 3.68 -3.66
C THR A 46 -6.56 3.95 -3.47
N ASN A 47 -6.14 5.13 -3.92
CA ASN A 47 -4.81 5.65 -3.65
C ASN A 47 -4.80 6.30 -2.24
N PRO A 48 -4.08 5.74 -1.25
CA PRO A 48 -3.98 6.36 0.07
C PRO A 48 -3.20 7.68 0.00
N GLN A 49 -3.53 8.62 0.88
CA GLN A 49 -2.70 9.80 1.09
C GLN A 49 -1.31 9.40 1.60
N GLU A 50 -0.29 10.19 1.31
CA GLU A 50 1.10 9.89 1.69
C GLU A 50 1.26 9.67 3.21
N ALA A 51 0.55 10.43 4.04
CA ALA A 51 0.55 10.23 5.50
C ALA A 51 -0.02 8.85 5.90
N THR A 52 -1.07 8.39 5.24
CA THR A 52 -1.62 7.04 5.44
C THR A 52 -0.66 5.97 4.95
N LEU A 53 -0.01 6.20 3.81
CA LEU A 53 0.98 5.29 3.25
C LEU A 53 2.19 5.12 4.19
N GLN A 54 2.70 6.20 4.78
CA GLN A 54 3.77 6.15 5.77
C GLN A 54 3.39 5.33 7.00
N LYS A 55 2.17 5.53 7.53
CA LYS A 55 1.66 4.73 8.65
C LYS A 55 1.51 3.26 8.30
N LEU A 56 1.02 2.94 7.11
CA LEU A 56 0.93 1.56 6.62
C LEU A 56 2.32 0.91 6.53
N CYS A 57 3.30 1.63 5.99
CA CYS A 57 4.66 1.12 5.89
C CYS A 57 5.27 0.88 7.27
N ALA A 58 5.08 1.80 8.20
CA ALA A 58 5.54 1.67 9.58
C ALA A 58 4.87 0.49 10.31
N ALA A 59 3.55 0.38 10.24
CA ALA A 59 2.79 -0.68 10.91
C ALA A 59 3.13 -2.09 10.39
N LEU A 60 3.52 -2.20 9.12
CA LEU A 60 3.83 -3.46 8.46
C LEU A 60 5.31 -3.71 8.24
N SER A 61 6.18 -2.86 8.77
CA SER A 61 7.64 -2.91 8.57
C SER A 61 8.02 -3.07 7.10
N ILE A 62 7.37 -2.30 6.22
CA ILE A 62 7.69 -2.23 4.80
C ILE A 62 8.87 -1.27 4.64
N SER A 63 9.97 -1.77 4.08
CA SER A 63 11.15 -0.95 3.86
C SER A 63 11.01 -0.07 2.60
N GLU A 64 11.87 0.93 2.51
CA GLU A 64 11.93 1.82 1.36
C GLU A 64 12.32 1.06 0.08
N GLU A 65 13.14 0.01 0.20
CA GLU A 65 13.56 -0.84 -0.93
C GLU A 65 12.40 -1.65 -1.52
N GLU A 66 11.46 -2.10 -0.68
CA GLU A 66 10.25 -2.80 -1.11
C GLU A 66 9.27 -1.83 -1.79
N MET A 67 9.24 -0.57 -1.35
CA MET A 67 8.39 0.48 -1.92
C MET A 67 8.92 1.09 -3.22
N LEU A 68 10.25 1.12 -3.38
CA LEU A 68 10.92 1.73 -4.54
C LEU A 68 10.36 1.25 -5.89
N PRO A 69 10.29 -0.06 -6.20
CA PRO A 69 9.77 -0.53 -7.49
C PRO A 69 8.30 -0.13 -7.71
N ILE A 70 7.49 -0.07 -6.66
CA ILE A 70 6.07 0.32 -6.74
C ILE A 70 5.93 1.80 -7.07
N ARG A 71 6.84 2.64 -6.54
CA ARG A 71 6.87 4.08 -6.85
C ARG A 71 7.39 4.35 -8.26
N THR A 72 8.37 3.58 -8.73
CA THR A 72 9.02 3.79 -10.03
C THR A 72 8.34 3.10 -11.21
N ALA A 73 7.57 2.02 -11.00
CA ALA A 73 6.93 1.24 -12.07
C ALA A 73 6.14 2.09 -13.07
N ARG A 74 5.42 3.13 -12.61
CA ARG A 74 4.67 4.03 -13.49
C ARG A 74 5.55 4.87 -14.43
N ARG A 75 6.81 5.15 -14.05
CA ARG A 75 7.74 5.95 -14.86
C ARG A 75 8.28 5.18 -16.06
N ALA A 76 8.32 3.85 -16.01
CA ALA A 76 8.80 3.04 -17.13
C ALA A 76 7.77 2.98 -18.27
N ASP A 77 6.48 2.81 -17.94
CA ASP A 77 5.39 2.78 -18.93
C ASP A 77 5.22 4.15 -19.61
N GLU A 78 5.31 5.25 -18.86
CA GLU A 78 5.24 6.61 -19.39
C GLU A 78 6.49 6.98 -20.22
N GLN A 79 7.65 6.39 -19.96
CA GLN A 79 8.87 6.58 -20.77
C GLN A 79 8.84 5.77 -22.08
N LEU A 80 8.33 4.53 -22.05
CA LEU A 80 8.19 3.70 -23.26
C LEU A 80 7.17 4.28 -24.25
N ALA A 81 6.09 4.89 -23.74
CA ALA A 81 5.06 5.55 -24.55
C ALA A 81 5.53 6.85 -25.22
N ASN A 82 6.69 7.39 -24.84
CA ASN A 82 7.24 8.66 -25.34
C ASN A 82 8.54 8.49 -26.16
N ILE A 83 8.83 7.27 -26.63
CA ILE A 83 9.92 7.05 -27.60
C ILE A 83 9.37 7.42 -29.00
N PRO A 84 10.01 8.39 -29.71
CA PRO A 84 9.56 8.83 -31.03
C PRO A 84 9.70 7.77 -32.12
#